data_AF-A0A447UMD5-F1
#
_entry.id   AF-A0A447UMD5-F1
#
_cell.length_a   1.000
_cell.length_b   1.000
_cell.length_c   1.000
_cell.angle_alpha   90.00
_cell.angle_beta   90.00
_cell.angle_gamma   90.00
#
_symmetry.space_group_name_H-M   'P 1'
#
loop_
_entity.id
_entity.type
_entity.pdbx_description
1 polymer ?
#
loop_
_entity_poly.entity_id
_entity_poly.type
_entity_poly.pdbx_seq_one_letter_code
_entity_poly.pdbx_strand_id
1 'polypeptide(L)'
;MKIITRLTAIAIAGIAICYLGLSGYVWYHDNQRSKEADVQASTLEDNNKILGFLREKGCDYCHTPSAELPFYSSFPVAKQLMNYDIQLGYKSFNLEAVRAALVADKPVTQSDLNKIEWVMQYETMPPTRYTALHWAGKVSDTEREEILGWIAKQRERYYASADTAAAHRNEPVQPVPEKLPVDDQKVALGFTLYHDARLSGDSTISCAHCHALNAGGVDGRKTSIGVGGAVGPINAPTVFNSIFNVEQFWDGRAPTLQAQAGGPPLNPIEMASKSWDEIIGKLDKDPVLKQQFTAIYPQGFSGEAITDAIAEFEKTLITPNSPFDKWLRGDENALTAQQKHGYELFKENKCATCHGGIILGGRSFEPLGLKKDFNFGEITAADIGRMNVTNEVRDKLRQKVPGLRNVALTAPYFHRGDVPTLDGAVKLMLRYQVGKEIPQKDIDDIVAFPGKPERGVYAVYARKIKECRMTAEVPIGPTENRTRRPDKHSAIGHGAVNAYPADRIVTPSGAYRRLTHCYELFRRRWVNRHGVVEVFLGGAHFQCDREALQHFIHPEADAVNTDNLLVFADAYQLHAAGLTVRRHRSVHGCER
;
A
#
# COMPACT_ATOMS: atom_id res chain seq x y z
N MET A 1 14.76 7.99 69.75
CA MET A 1 15.63 7.37 68.72
C MET A 1 15.65 5.84 68.76
N LYS A 2 16.15 5.17 69.81
CA LYS A 2 16.33 3.69 69.83
C LYS A 2 15.06 2.85 69.59
N ILE A 3 13.88 3.29 70.07
CA ILE A 3 12.60 2.58 69.86
C ILE A 3 12.13 2.70 68.41
N ILE A 4 12.20 3.91 67.83
CA ILE A 4 11.86 4.15 66.42
C ILE A 4 12.75 3.29 65.52
N THR A 5 14.06 3.28 65.75
CA THR A 5 15.00 2.44 64.98
C THR A 5 14.67 0.94 65.06
N ARG A 6 14.28 0.43 66.24
CA ARG A 6 13.87 -0.97 66.42
C ARG A 6 12.54 -1.29 65.72
N LEU A 7 11.54 -0.42 65.84
CA LEU A 7 10.25 -0.59 65.17
C LEU A 7 10.41 -0.54 63.65
N THR A 8 11.24 0.37 63.13
CA THR A 8 11.58 0.43 61.71
C THR A 8 12.30 -0.84 61.24
N ALA A 9 13.26 -1.36 62.01
CA ALA A 9 13.96 -2.61 61.67
C ALA A 9 13.01 -3.82 61.65
N ILE A 10 12.09 -3.92 62.61
CA ILE A 10 11.07 -4.99 62.67
C ILE A 10 10.12 -4.87 61.47
N ALA A 11 9.68 -3.66 61.14
CA ALA A 11 8.81 -3.43 59.98
C ALA A 11 9.51 -3.81 58.66
N ILE A 12 10.77 -3.43 58.47
CA ILE A 12 11.58 -3.80 57.30
C ILE A 12 11.75 -5.32 57.21
N ALA A 13 12.08 -5.98 58.32
CA ALA A 13 12.22 -7.43 58.37
C ALA A 13 10.90 -8.14 58.03
N GLY A 14 9.77 -7.65 58.56
CA GLY A 14 8.44 -8.16 58.23
C GLY A 14 8.11 -8.03 56.74
N ILE A 15 8.37 -6.86 56.14
CA ILE A 15 8.17 -6.63 54.71
C ILE A 15 9.05 -7.58 53.88
N ALA A 16 10.33 -7.76 54.25
CA ALA A 16 11.23 -8.65 53.55
C ALA A 16 10.77 -10.12 53.61
N ILE A 17 10.31 -10.59 54.76
CA ILE A 17 9.78 -11.95 54.92
C ILE A 17 8.51 -12.13 54.07
N CYS A 18 7.57 -11.18 54.10
CA CYS A 18 6.36 -11.24 53.28
C CYS A 18 6.69 -11.25 51.79
N TYR A 19 7.63 -10.41 51.35
CA TYR A 19 8.09 -10.34 49.96
C TYR A 19 8.75 -11.65 49.52
N LEU A 20 9.65 -12.22 50.32
CA LEU A 20 10.32 -13.48 49.99
C LEU A 20 9.36 -14.66 50.01
N GLY A 21 8.42 -14.69 50.97
CA GLY A 21 7.37 -15.70 51.01
C GLY A 21 6.46 -15.65 49.79
N LEU A 22 6.04 -14.45 49.38
CA LEU A 22 5.25 -14.25 48.16
C LEU A 22 6.05 -14.63 46.91
N SER A 23 7.31 -14.20 46.80
CA SER A 23 8.19 -14.53 45.65
C SER A 23 8.46 -16.03 45.55
N GLY A 24 8.62 -16.71 46.69
CA GLY A 24 8.76 -18.16 46.75
C GLY A 24 7.49 -18.90 46.32
N TYR A 25 6.32 -18.42 46.76
CA TYR A 25 5.04 -18.93 46.28
C TYR A 25 4.87 -18.72 44.78
N VAL A 26 5.16 -17.51 44.27
CA VAL A 26 5.06 -17.16 42.85
C VAL A 26 5.95 -18.06 42.02
N TRP A 27 7.21 -18.25 42.44
CA TRP A 27 8.12 -19.18 41.78
C TRP A 27 7.57 -20.62 41.74
N TYR A 28 7.03 -21.11 42.86
CA TYR A 28 6.41 -22.43 42.91
C TYR A 28 5.21 -22.54 41.97
N HIS A 29 4.29 -21.56 42.02
CA HIS A 29 3.10 -21.49 41.19
C HIS A 29 3.46 -21.45 39.69
N ASP A 30 4.37 -20.56 39.29
CA ASP A 30 4.82 -20.43 37.91
C ASP A 30 5.49 -21.70 37.39
N ASN A 31 6.27 -22.39 38.24
CA ASN A 31 6.91 -23.66 37.91
C ASN A 31 5.92 -24.83 37.83
N GLN A 32 4.80 -24.80 38.56
CA GLN A 32 3.72 -25.78 38.36
C GLN A 32 2.95 -25.47 37.08
N ARG A 33 2.59 -24.19 36.88
CA ARG A 33 1.89 -23.72 35.69
C ARG A 33 2.67 -23.98 34.40
N SER A 34 4.00 -23.81 34.41
CA SER A 34 4.82 -24.14 33.24
C SER A 34 4.87 -25.64 32.93
N LYS A 35 4.47 -26.49 33.87
CA LYS A 35 4.34 -27.95 33.72
C LYS A 35 2.91 -28.40 33.44
N GLU A 36 1.89 -27.63 33.87
CA GLU A 36 0.48 -27.93 33.67
C GLU A 36 -0.08 -27.45 32.32
N ALA A 37 -1.07 -28.22 31.84
CA ALA A 37 -1.95 -28.07 30.67
C ALA A 37 -1.37 -28.22 29.24
N ASP A 38 -1.79 -29.33 28.63
CA ASP A 38 -2.18 -29.57 27.22
C ASP A 38 -1.31 -28.96 26.11
N VAL A 39 -0.26 -29.70 25.74
CA VAL A 39 0.63 -29.35 24.63
C VAL A 39 0.12 -30.05 23.38
N GLN A 40 -0.72 -29.38 22.61
CA GLN A 40 -0.61 -29.61 21.16
C GLN A 40 0.81 -29.16 20.79
N ALA A 41 1.68 -30.14 20.56
CA ALA A 41 3.05 -29.90 20.17
C ALA A 41 3.11 -29.66 18.66
N SER A 42 3.96 -28.72 18.26
CA SER A 42 4.39 -28.59 16.88
C SER A 42 5.18 -29.84 16.47
N THR A 43 5.17 -30.18 15.19
CA THR A 43 6.07 -31.24 14.67
C THR A 43 7.53 -30.78 14.58
N LEU A 44 7.78 -29.48 14.68
CA LEU A 44 9.09 -28.86 14.59
C LEU A 44 9.68 -28.59 15.98
N GLU A 45 10.89 -29.08 16.22
CA GLU A 45 11.62 -28.90 17.49
C GLU A 45 11.83 -27.40 17.83
N ASP A 46 12.25 -26.60 16.84
CA ASP A 46 12.45 -25.16 17.00
C ASP A 46 11.16 -24.47 17.49
N ASN A 47 9.98 -24.85 16.98
CA ASN A 47 8.71 -24.27 17.42
C ASN A 47 8.36 -24.68 18.85
N ASN A 48 8.58 -25.95 19.22
CA ASN A 48 8.36 -26.42 20.59
C ASN A 48 9.27 -25.71 21.60
N LYS A 49 10.51 -25.41 21.21
CA LYS A 49 11.45 -24.64 22.03
C LYS A 49 10.94 -23.22 22.30
N ILE A 50 10.47 -22.53 21.27
CA ILE A 50 9.90 -21.17 21.40
C ILE A 50 8.60 -21.19 22.22
N LEU A 51 7.72 -22.17 22.00
CA LEU A 51 6.52 -22.37 22.82
C LEU A 51 6.89 -22.58 24.30
N GLY A 52 7.95 -23.35 24.56
CA GLY A 52 8.55 -23.56 25.89
C GLY A 52 8.94 -22.23 26.55
N PHE A 53 9.78 -21.42 25.88
CA PHE A 53 10.20 -20.12 26.40
C PHE A 53 9.02 -19.19 26.70
N LEU A 54 8.06 -19.09 25.77
CA LEU A 54 6.90 -18.22 25.97
C LEU A 54 6.06 -18.61 27.19
N ARG A 55 6.00 -19.91 27.52
CA ARG A 55 5.29 -20.42 28.68
C ARG A 55 6.10 -20.27 29.97
N GLU A 56 7.36 -20.70 29.96
CA GLU A 56 8.26 -20.67 31.11
C GLU A 56 8.51 -19.26 31.62
N LYS A 57 8.57 -18.28 30.72
CA LYS A 57 8.75 -16.86 31.08
C LYS A 57 7.46 -16.14 31.44
N GLY A 58 6.32 -16.80 31.26
CA GLY A 58 5.00 -16.26 31.58
C GLY A 58 4.56 -15.12 30.68
N CYS A 59 4.94 -15.15 29.41
CA CYS A 59 4.52 -14.14 28.44
C CYS A 59 2.99 -14.09 28.27
N ASP A 60 2.31 -15.21 28.46
CA ASP A 60 0.85 -15.30 28.39
C ASP A 60 0.14 -14.48 29.47
N TYR A 61 0.71 -14.33 30.67
CA TYR A 61 0.07 -13.56 31.74
C TYR A 61 -0.40 -12.19 31.29
N CYS A 62 0.34 -11.51 30.39
CA CYS A 62 -0.02 -10.19 29.88
C CYS A 62 -0.43 -10.17 28.40
N HIS A 63 -0.21 -11.25 27.65
CA HIS A 63 -0.40 -11.29 26.20
C HIS A 63 -1.50 -12.26 25.74
N THR A 64 -2.17 -12.95 26.66
CA THR A 64 -3.40 -13.70 26.40
C THR A 64 -4.48 -13.31 27.43
N PRO A 65 -5.75 -13.17 27.02
CA PRO A 65 -6.84 -12.81 27.92
C PRO A 65 -7.30 -14.01 28.78
N SER A 66 -6.90 -15.22 28.38
CA SER A 66 -7.26 -16.52 28.94
C SER A 66 -6.31 -17.03 30.01
N ALA A 67 -5.23 -16.29 30.33
CA ALA A 67 -4.24 -16.75 31.29
C ALA A 67 -4.84 -16.85 32.71
N GLU A 68 -4.69 -18.02 33.35
CA GLU A 68 -5.05 -18.19 34.75
C GLU A 68 -4.14 -17.34 35.64
N LEU A 69 -4.73 -16.44 36.41
CA LEU A 69 -3.99 -15.52 37.27
C LEU A 69 -3.83 -16.13 38.68
N PRO A 70 -2.68 -15.91 39.34
CA PRO A 70 -2.45 -16.38 40.70
C PRO A 70 -3.39 -15.69 41.70
N PHE A 71 -3.65 -16.32 42.85
CA PHE A 71 -4.68 -15.88 43.81
C PHE A 71 -4.53 -14.41 44.25
N TYR A 72 -3.30 -13.92 44.37
CA TYR A 72 -3.00 -12.55 44.80
C TYR A 72 -3.42 -11.49 43.78
N SER A 73 -3.70 -11.88 42.52
CA SER A 73 -4.28 -10.99 41.49
C SER A 73 -5.65 -10.42 41.89
N SER A 74 -6.30 -10.99 42.90
CA SER A 74 -7.56 -10.50 43.46
C SER A 74 -7.36 -9.37 44.49
N PHE A 75 -6.16 -9.18 45.03
CA PHE A 75 -5.90 -8.18 46.07
C PHE A 75 -5.89 -6.76 45.49
N PRO A 76 -6.48 -5.74 46.15
CA PRO A 76 -6.77 -4.44 45.52
C PRO A 76 -5.60 -3.80 44.75
N VAL A 77 -4.40 -3.73 45.37
CA VAL A 77 -3.21 -3.12 44.76
C VAL A 77 -2.64 -3.99 43.63
N ALA A 78 -2.51 -5.30 43.86
CA ALA A 78 -2.01 -6.23 42.85
C ALA A 78 -2.96 -6.33 41.65
N LYS A 79 -4.27 -6.41 41.90
CA LYS A 79 -5.32 -6.41 40.89
C LYS A 79 -5.23 -5.21 39.96
N GLN A 80 -5.08 -4.00 40.52
CA GLN A 80 -5.01 -2.79 39.72
C GLN A 80 -3.76 -2.77 38.83
N LEU A 81 -2.60 -3.13 39.38
CA LEU A 81 -1.34 -3.19 38.64
C LEU A 81 -1.38 -4.27 37.55
N MET A 82 -1.78 -5.49 37.90
CA MET A 82 -1.88 -6.60 36.95
C MET A 82 -2.90 -6.31 35.85
N ASN A 83 -4.08 -5.76 36.18
CA ASN A 83 -5.06 -5.37 35.17
C ASN A 83 -4.48 -4.33 34.20
N TYR A 84 -3.76 -3.33 34.70
CA TYR A 84 -3.10 -2.35 33.83
C TYR A 84 -2.09 -3.03 32.89
N ASP A 85 -1.28 -3.95 33.41
CA ASP A 85 -0.26 -4.67 32.66
C ASP A 85 -0.85 -5.60 31.60
N ILE A 86 -1.89 -6.34 31.96
CA ILE A 86 -2.64 -7.24 31.08
C ILE A 86 -3.30 -6.43 29.96
N GLN A 87 -4.01 -5.35 30.29
CA GLN A 87 -4.68 -4.53 29.29
C GLN A 87 -3.66 -3.89 28.33
N LEU A 88 -2.53 -3.39 28.84
CA LEU A 88 -1.48 -2.80 28.00
C LEU A 88 -0.77 -3.86 27.15
N GLY A 89 -0.43 -5.02 27.73
CA GLY A 89 0.23 -6.12 27.06
C GLY A 89 -0.63 -6.68 25.93
N TYR A 90 -1.91 -6.96 26.22
CA TYR A 90 -2.87 -7.46 25.26
C TYR A 90 -3.23 -6.41 24.21
N LYS A 91 -3.32 -5.13 24.55
CA LYS A 91 -3.46 -4.06 23.56
C LYS A 91 -2.28 -4.03 22.57
N SER A 92 -1.06 -4.32 23.04
CA SER A 92 0.16 -4.24 22.23
C SER A 92 0.42 -5.47 21.35
N PHE A 93 0.10 -6.66 21.86
CA PHE A 93 0.50 -7.91 21.23
C PHE A 93 -0.44 -9.06 21.60
N ASN A 94 -0.83 -9.87 20.61
CA ASN A 94 -1.64 -11.07 20.81
C ASN A 94 -0.78 -12.33 20.73
N LEU A 95 -0.50 -12.97 21.87
CA LEU A 95 0.32 -14.17 21.84
C LEU A 95 -0.46 -15.41 21.34
N GLU A 96 -1.79 -15.40 21.40
CA GLU A 96 -2.62 -16.53 20.94
C GLU A 96 -2.42 -16.85 19.47
N ALA A 97 -2.35 -15.82 18.60
CA ALA A 97 -2.13 -16.00 17.16
C ALA A 97 -0.75 -16.62 16.87
N VAL A 98 0.29 -16.20 17.60
CA VAL A 98 1.64 -16.75 17.48
C VAL A 98 1.67 -18.22 17.93
N ARG A 99 1.09 -18.53 19.09
CA ARG A 99 1.00 -19.91 19.59
C ARG A 99 0.26 -20.81 18.60
N ALA A 100 -0.89 -20.37 18.09
CA ALA A 100 -1.68 -21.13 17.11
C ALA A 100 -0.89 -21.38 15.81
N ALA A 101 -0.14 -20.39 15.31
CA ALA A 101 0.70 -20.57 14.13
C ALA A 101 1.83 -21.58 14.37
N LEU A 102 2.53 -21.47 15.50
CA LEU A 102 3.61 -22.39 15.88
C LEU A 102 3.12 -23.83 16.00
N VAL A 103 2.01 -24.05 16.71
CA VAL A 103 1.39 -25.38 16.88
C VAL A 103 0.96 -25.98 15.54
N ALA A 104 0.44 -25.14 14.63
CA ALA A 104 0.00 -25.57 13.31
C ALA A 104 1.12 -25.66 12.26
N ASP A 105 2.39 -25.47 12.65
CA ASP A 105 3.55 -25.41 11.74
C ASP A 105 3.40 -24.38 10.61
N LYS A 106 2.68 -23.30 10.90
CA LYS A 106 2.46 -22.17 10.00
C LYS A 106 3.42 -21.03 10.34
N PRO A 107 3.80 -20.22 9.34
CA PRO A 107 4.68 -19.08 9.59
C PRO A 107 3.99 -18.05 10.49
N VAL A 108 4.71 -17.58 11.51
CA VAL A 108 4.27 -16.49 12.38
C VAL A 108 4.32 -15.18 11.61
N THR A 109 3.29 -14.34 11.73
CA THR A 109 3.18 -13.12 10.93
C THR A 109 4.39 -12.20 11.10
N GLN A 110 4.78 -11.50 10.03
CA GLN A 110 5.94 -10.60 10.06
C GLN A 110 5.82 -9.52 11.15
N SER A 111 4.64 -8.92 11.33
CA SER A 111 4.44 -7.92 12.39
C SER A 111 4.66 -8.53 13.79
N ASP A 112 4.21 -9.77 14.02
CA ASP A 112 4.42 -10.45 15.30
C ASP A 112 5.90 -10.81 15.51
N LEU A 113 6.58 -11.31 14.48
CA LEU A 113 8.04 -11.55 14.51
C LEU A 113 8.79 -10.26 14.83
N ASN A 114 8.46 -9.14 14.16
CA ASN A 114 9.12 -7.86 14.38
C ASN A 114 8.89 -7.32 15.79
N LYS A 115 7.69 -7.52 16.37
CA LYS A 115 7.40 -7.14 17.76
C LYS A 115 8.21 -7.96 18.76
N ILE A 116 8.29 -9.28 18.57
CA ILE A 116 9.10 -10.17 19.43
C ILE A 116 10.58 -9.80 19.31
N GLU A 117 11.09 -9.66 18.08
CA GLU A 117 12.48 -9.28 17.84
C GLU A 117 12.83 -7.98 18.56
N TRP A 118 12.02 -6.93 18.41
CA TRP A 118 12.32 -5.64 19.01
C TRP A 118 12.40 -5.74 20.54
N VAL A 119 11.46 -6.42 21.20
CA VAL A 119 11.50 -6.51 22.66
C VAL A 119 12.65 -7.36 23.17
N MET A 120 13.13 -8.32 22.38
CA MET A 120 14.31 -9.13 22.67
C MET A 120 15.60 -8.33 22.46
N GLN A 121 15.77 -7.65 21.31
CA GLN A 121 16.94 -6.84 20.99
C GLN A 121 17.19 -5.71 22.00
N TYR A 122 16.12 -5.07 22.48
CA TYR A 122 16.19 -3.96 23.42
C TYR A 122 15.94 -4.36 24.87
N GLU A 123 15.82 -5.67 25.15
CA GLU A 123 15.64 -6.23 26.50
C GLU A 123 14.52 -5.56 27.32
N THR A 124 13.42 -5.19 26.63
CA THR A 124 12.30 -4.47 27.27
C THR A 124 11.22 -5.39 27.81
N MET A 125 11.30 -6.68 27.49
CA MET A 125 10.39 -7.70 27.98
C MET A 125 11.15 -8.89 28.57
N PRO A 126 10.65 -9.47 29.67
CA PRO A 126 9.55 -8.95 30.48
C PRO A 126 9.91 -7.64 31.21
N PRO A 127 8.93 -6.78 31.54
CA PRO A 127 9.21 -5.50 32.17
C PRO A 127 9.69 -5.67 33.61
N THR A 128 10.51 -4.75 34.11
CA THR A 128 11.10 -4.83 35.48
C THR A 128 10.07 -5.05 36.59
N ARG A 129 8.88 -4.44 36.45
CA ARG A 129 7.76 -4.61 37.39
C ARG A 129 7.28 -6.07 37.50
N TYR A 130 7.33 -6.82 36.41
CA TYR A 130 7.00 -8.24 36.38
C TYR A 130 8.13 -9.05 37.01
N THR A 131 9.37 -8.85 36.56
CA THR A 131 10.52 -9.61 37.06
C THR A 131 10.86 -9.33 38.52
N ALA A 132 10.35 -8.23 39.11
CA ALA A 132 10.47 -7.99 40.54
C ALA A 132 9.82 -9.10 41.36
N LEU A 133 8.67 -9.63 40.93
CA LEU A 133 8.00 -10.73 41.61
C LEU A 133 8.26 -12.09 40.92
N HIS A 134 8.38 -12.07 39.60
CA HIS A 134 8.58 -13.22 38.72
C HIS A 134 10.04 -13.27 38.22
N TRP A 135 11.01 -13.28 39.13
CA TRP A 135 12.44 -13.19 38.80
C TRP A 135 12.92 -14.31 37.87
N ALA A 136 12.36 -15.53 37.99
CA ALA A 136 12.63 -16.66 37.09
C ALA A 136 12.06 -16.45 35.66
N GLY A 137 11.16 -15.49 35.49
CA GLY A 137 10.63 -15.09 34.19
C GLY A 137 11.58 -14.24 33.35
N LYS A 138 12.76 -13.86 33.87
CA LYS A 138 13.77 -13.16 33.07
C LYS A 138 14.24 -14.06 31.91
N VAL A 139 14.36 -13.47 30.71
CA VAL A 139 14.97 -14.11 29.54
C VAL A 139 16.49 -13.97 29.65
N SER A 140 17.20 -15.09 29.62
CA SER A 140 18.67 -15.14 29.61
C SER A 140 19.25 -14.77 28.24
N ASP A 141 20.54 -14.48 28.18
CA ASP A 141 21.22 -14.15 26.92
C ASP A 141 21.13 -15.30 25.92
N THR A 142 21.30 -16.55 26.37
CA THR A 142 21.16 -17.75 25.52
C THR A 142 19.75 -17.92 24.97
N GLU A 143 18.72 -17.81 25.81
CA GLU A 143 17.32 -17.90 25.34
C GLU A 143 16.98 -16.78 24.35
N ARG A 144 17.52 -15.57 24.60
CA ARG A 144 17.36 -14.42 23.70
C ARG A 144 17.99 -14.68 22.35
N GLU A 145 19.24 -15.15 22.30
CA GLU A 145 19.94 -15.50 21.06
C GLU A 145 19.19 -16.57 20.27
N GLU A 146 18.62 -17.56 20.95
CA GLU A 146 17.83 -18.61 20.31
C GLU A 146 16.51 -18.10 19.73
N ILE A 147 15.81 -17.20 20.43
CA ILE A 147 14.61 -16.53 19.91
C ILE A 147 14.97 -15.69 18.68
N LEU A 148 16.04 -14.89 18.74
CA LEU A 148 16.48 -14.07 17.60
C LEU A 148 16.92 -14.92 16.40
N GLY A 149 17.65 -16.01 16.65
CA GLY A 149 18.05 -16.97 15.63
C GLY A 149 16.83 -17.66 14.99
N TRP A 150 15.83 -18.04 15.77
CA TRP A 150 14.57 -18.57 15.26
C TRP A 150 13.83 -17.55 14.37
N ILE A 151 13.75 -16.28 14.79
CA ILE A 151 13.13 -15.21 13.97
C ILE A 151 13.85 -15.07 12.63
N ALA A 152 15.18 -15.07 12.63
CA ALA A 152 15.96 -15.00 11.40
C ALA A 152 15.68 -16.18 10.46
N LYS A 153 15.63 -17.40 11.00
CA LYS A 153 15.24 -18.60 10.23
C LYS A 153 13.82 -18.50 9.67
N GLN A 154 12.86 -17.98 10.44
CA GLN A 154 11.48 -17.79 9.97
C GLN A 154 11.42 -16.80 8.81
N ARG A 155 12.13 -15.66 8.91
CA ARG A 155 12.20 -14.68 7.82
C ARG A 155 12.82 -15.27 6.58
N GLU A 156 13.97 -15.92 6.71
CA GLU A 156 14.66 -16.52 5.57
C GLU A 156 13.84 -17.62 4.89
N ARG A 157 13.15 -18.46 5.68
CA ARG A 157 12.34 -19.57 5.14
C ARG A 157 11.05 -19.13 4.47
N TYR A 158 10.37 -18.12 5.01
CA TYR A 158 8.98 -17.82 4.62
C TYR A 158 8.78 -16.45 3.97
N TYR A 159 9.70 -15.51 4.16
CA TYR A 159 9.45 -14.10 3.85
C TYR A 159 10.52 -13.43 3.00
N ALA A 160 11.78 -13.87 3.08
CA ALA A 160 12.85 -13.33 2.26
C ALA A 160 12.58 -13.62 0.78
N SER A 161 12.53 -12.58 -0.05
CA SER A 161 12.40 -12.78 -1.50
C SER A 161 13.70 -13.33 -2.08
N ALA A 162 13.58 -14.05 -3.21
CA ALA A 162 14.73 -14.70 -3.84
C ALA A 162 15.82 -13.70 -4.25
N ASP A 163 15.43 -12.49 -4.62
CA ASP A 163 16.28 -11.37 -5.05
C ASP A 163 16.82 -10.52 -3.89
N THR A 164 16.42 -10.76 -2.63
CA THR A 164 17.03 -10.09 -1.47
C THR A 164 18.46 -10.58 -1.26
N ALA A 165 19.39 -9.63 -1.11
CA ALA A 165 20.79 -9.95 -0.82
C ALA A 165 20.92 -10.67 0.53
N ALA A 166 21.86 -11.61 0.64
CA ALA A 166 22.03 -12.44 1.83
C ALA A 166 22.15 -11.62 3.13
N ALA A 167 22.86 -10.48 3.10
CA ALA A 167 23.01 -9.59 4.24
C ALA A 167 21.69 -8.97 4.73
N HIS A 168 20.70 -8.85 3.86
CA HIS A 168 19.42 -8.16 4.12
C HIS A 168 18.24 -9.13 4.30
N ARG A 169 18.47 -10.46 4.25
CA ARG A 169 17.39 -11.46 4.36
C ARG A 169 16.68 -11.46 5.71
N ASN A 170 17.36 -11.04 6.77
CA ASN A 170 16.78 -10.91 8.10
C ASN A 170 16.19 -9.52 8.37
N GLU A 171 16.21 -8.59 7.41
CA GLU A 171 15.56 -7.28 7.61
C GLU A 171 14.03 -7.47 7.75
N PRO A 172 13.36 -6.67 8.60
CA PRO A 172 11.91 -6.72 8.78
C PRO A 172 11.13 -6.26 7.53
N VAL A 173 11.82 -5.79 6.49
CA VAL A 173 11.28 -5.26 5.23
C VAL A 173 11.89 -6.03 4.06
N GLN A 174 11.12 -6.22 2.99
CA GLN A 174 11.53 -6.93 1.78
C GLN A 174 11.32 -6.04 0.54
N PRO A 175 12.10 -6.21 -0.54
CA PRO A 175 11.95 -5.39 -1.74
C PRO A 175 10.60 -5.66 -2.41
N VAL A 176 10.03 -4.65 -3.07
CA VAL A 176 8.88 -4.90 -3.97
C VAL A 176 9.35 -5.79 -5.10
N PRO A 177 8.64 -6.89 -5.41
CA PRO A 177 9.00 -7.73 -6.54
C PRO A 177 8.95 -6.94 -7.84
N GLU A 178 9.85 -7.23 -8.79
CA GLU A 178 9.92 -6.50 -10.06
C GLU A 178 8.68 -6.69 -10.94
N LYS A 179 8.01 -7.84 -10.79
CA LYS A 179 6.78 -8.19 -11.51
C LYS A 179 5.95 -9.18 -10.71
N LEU A 180 4.65 -9.20 -10.99
CA LEU A 180 3.73 -10.23 -10.54
C LEU A 180 3.14 -10.96 -11.75
N PRO A 181 2.79 -12.24 -11.62
CA PRO A 181 2.07 -12.95 -12.68
C PRO A 181 0.68 -12.33 -12.87
N VAL A 182 0.38 -11.97 -14.12
CA VAL A 182 -0.90 -11.39 -14.52
C VAL A 182 -1.39 -11.94 -15.85
N ASP A 183 -2.69 -11.83 -16.09
CA ASP A 183 -3.32 -12.02 -17.39
C ASP A 183 -3.36 -10.68 -18.16
N ASP A 184 -2.52 -10.55 -19.18
CA ASP A 184 -2.37 -9.30 -19.93
C ASP A 184 -3.68 -8.82 -20.61
N GLN A 185 -4.56 -9.74 -21.02
CA GLN A 185 -5.84 -9.38 -21.63
C GLN A 185 -6.79 -8.78 -20.59
N LYS A 186 -6.88 -9.42 -19.41
CA LYS A 186 -7.64 -8.88 -18.28
C LYS A 186 -7.07 -7.56 -17.78
N VAL A 187 -5.74 -7.41 -17.74
CA VAL A 187 -5.08 -6.15 -17.38
C VAL A 187 -5.50 -5.01 -18.31
N ALA A 188 -5.50 -5.24 -19.63
CA ALA A 188 -5.89 -4.22 -20.60
C ALA A 188 -7.37 -3.81 -20.47
N LEU A 189 -8.25 -4.80 -20.23
CA LEU A 189 -9.66 -4.55 -19.96
C LEU A 189 -9.87 -3.82 -18.62
N GLY A 190 -9.19 -4.26 -17.57
CA GLY A 190 -9.20 -3.65 -16.24
C GLY A 190 -8.72 -2.21 -16.25
N PHE A 191 -7.66 -1.91 -17.02
CA PHE A 191 -7.19 -0.55 -17.24
C PHE A 191 -8.30 0.33 -17.85
N THR A 192 -9.02 -0.21 -18.84
CA THR A 192 -10.14 0.50 -19.49
C THR A 192 -11.23 0.79 -18.48
N LEU A 193 -11.65 -0.22 -17.69
CA LEU A 193 -12.70 -0.09 -16.67
C LEU A 193 -12.30 0.84 -15.51
N TYR A 194 -11.04 0.80 -15.07
CA TYR A 194 -10.50 1.68 -14.02
C TYR A 194 -10.66 3.18 -14.37
N HIS A 195 -10.62 3.50 -15.67
CA HIS A 195 -10.77 4.86 -16.17
C HIS A 195 -12.19 5.16 -16.67
N ASP A 196 -13.10 4.19 -16.69
CA ASP A 196 -14.43 4.33 -17.26
C ASP A 196 -15.40 4.99 -16.28
N ALA A 197 -15.79 6.22 -16.57
CA ALA A 197 -16.70 6.97 -15.72
C ALA A 197 -18.10 6.35 -15.67
N ARG A 198 -18.49 5.51 -16.65
CA ARG A 198 -19.80 4.85 -16.70
C ARG A 198 -20.04 3.88 -15.53
N LEU A 199 -18.99 3.54 -14.77
CA LEU A 199 -19.13 2.81 -13.50
C LEU A 199 -19.86 3.64 -12.42
N SER A 200 -19.87 4.96 -12.53
CA SER A 200 -20.62 5.87 -11.64
C SER A 200 -22.04 6.14 -12.13
N GLY A 201 -22.95 6.44 -11.21
CA GLY A 201 -24.38 6.61 -11.46
C GLY A 201 -24.68 7.68 -12.52
N ASP A 202 -23.98 8.83 -12.44
CA ASP A 202 -24.11 9.94 -13.38
C ASP A 202 -23.07 9.93 -14.51
N SER A 203 -22.23 8.89 -14.57
CA SER A 203 -21.14 8.74 -15.54
C SER A 203 -20.07 9.84 -15.48
N THR A 204 -19.81 10.44 -14.32
CA THR A 204 -18.81 11.51 -14.14
C THR A 204 -17.53 11.09 -13.42
N ILE A 205 -17.55 9.99 -12.66
CA ILE A 205 -16.43 9.54 -11.80
C ILE A 205 -16.01 8.12 -12.16
N SER A 206 -14.70 7.89 -12.20
CA SER A 206 -14.06 6.57 -12.31
C SER A 206 -13.08 6.37 -11.16
N CYS A 207 -12.48 5.17 -11.04
CA CYS A 207 -11.47 4.88 -10.02
C CYS A 207 -10.31 5.90 -10.10
N ALA A 208 -9.89 6.26 -11.32
CA ALA A 208 -8.83 7.22 -11.58
C ALA A 208 -9.11 8.65 -11.08
N HIS A 209 -10.37 8.99 -10.75
CA HIS A 209 -10.71 10.30 -10.19
C HIS A 209 -10.19 10.47 -8.75
N CYS A 210 -10.34 9.43 -7.93
CA CYS A 210 -9.88 9.43 -6.53
C CYS A 210 -8.48 8.82 -6.38
N HIS A 211 -8.10 7.94 -7.31
CA HIS A 211 -6.83 7.22 -7.30
C HIS A 211 -6.02 7.53 -8.56
N ALA A 212 -5.61 8.79 -8.69
CA ALA A 212 -4.96 9.27 -9.90
C ALA A 212 -3.54 8.68 -10.02
N LEU A 213 -3.33 7.88 -11.06
CA LEU A 213 -2.07 7.15 -11.25
C LEU A 213 -0.87 8.05 -11.51
N ASN A 214 -1.06 9.31 -11.92
CA ASN A 214 0.00 10.30 -12.11
C ASN A 214 0.28 11.14 -10.84
N ALA A 215 -0.45 10.91 -9.75
CA ALA A 215 -0.36 11.64 -8.50
C ALA A 215 -0.32 10.68 -7.29
N GLY A 216 0.63 9.74 -7.30
CA GLY A 216 0.82 8.82 -6.17
C GLY A 216 -0.31 7.80 -5.98
N GLY A 217 -1.25 7.67 -6.93
CA GLY A 217 -2.39 6.76 -6.80
C GLY A 217 -3.45 7.27 -5.84
N VAL A 218 -3.48 8.58 -5.58
CA VAL A 218 -4.42 9.28 -4.68
C VAL A 218 -4.94 10.57 -5.33
N ASP A 219 -5.84 11.29 -4.67
CA ASP A 219 -6.39 12.57 -5.13
C ASP A 219 -5.75 13.81 -4.47
N GLY A 220 -4.87 13.61 -3.49
CA GLY A 220 -4.21 14.68 -2.74
C GLY A 220 -5.15 15.47 -1.82
N ARG A 221 -6.36 14.97 -1.56
CA ARG A 221 -7.36 15.64 -0.72
C ARG A 221 -7.37 15.06 0.70
N LYS A 222 -7.88 15.87 1.63
CA LYS A 222 -8.17 15.40 3.00
C LYS A 222 -9.09 14.18 2.98
N THR A 223 -10.23 14.30 2.31
CA THR A 223 -11.14 13.20 1.99
C THR A 223 -11.68 13.39 0.58
N SER A 224 -12.05 12.27 -0.06
CA SER A 224 -12.42 12.28 -1.48
C SER A 224 -13.82 12.85 -1.74
N ILE A 225 -14.00 13.37 -2.94
CA ILE A 225 -15.26 13.94 -3.43
C ILE A 225 -15.86 12.97 -4.45
N GLY A 226 -17.05 12.47 -4.17
CA GLY A 226 -17.82 11.60 -5.04
C GLY A 226 -18.86 12.34 -5.88
N VAL A 227 -19.81 11.56 -6.42
CA VAL A 227 -20.90 12.04 -7.28
C VAL A 227 -21.70 13.14 -6.59
N GLY A 228 -22.08 14.17 -7.35
CA GLY A 228 -22.85 15.30 -6.82
C GLY A 228 -22.10 16.17 -5.81
N GLY A 229 -20.78 16.02 -5.67
CA GLY A 229 -19.97 16.76 -4.70
C GLY A 229 -20.04 16.19 -3.28
N ALA A 230 -20.54 14.96 -3.11
CA ALA A 230 -20.56 14.28 -1.83
C ALA A 230 -19.13 14.12 -1.29
N VAL A 231 -18.89 14.41 -0.01
CA VAL A 231 -17.56 14.30 0.61
C VAL A 231 -17.54 13.09 1.53
N GLY A 232 -16.60 12.17 1.31
CA GLY A 232 -16.44 11.00 2.15
C GLY A 232 -15.77 11.31 3.50
N PRO A 233 -15.83 10.37 4.47
CA PRO A 233 -15.27 10.58 5.81
C PRO A 233 -13.78 10.20 5.91
N ILE A 234 -13.21 9.59 4.86
CA ILE A 234 -11.85 9.04 4.87
C ILE A 234 -11.00 9.55 3.71
N ASN A 235 -9.69 9.61 3.95
CA ASN A 235 -8.67 9.84 2.93
C ASN A 235 -8.55 8.59 2.03
N ALA A 236 -8.46 8.82 0.72
CA ALA A 236 -8.25 7.76 -0.26
C ALA A 236 -6.79 7.23 -0.15
N PRO A 237 -6.58 5.97 0.29
CA PRO A 237 -5.25 5.39 0.30
C PRO A 237 -4.76 5.14 -1.13
N THR A 238 -3.45 5.04 -1.33
CA THR A 238 -2.90 4.74 -2.66
C THR A 238 -3.31 3.35 -3.16
N VAL A 239 -3.59 3.26 -4.46
CA VAL A 239 -3.71 1.98 -5.17
C VAL A 239 -2.36 1.30 -5.41
N PHE A 240 -1.24 2.04 -5.32
CA PHE A 240 0.07 1.47 -5.56
C PHE A 240 0.47 0.48 -4.46
N ASN A 241 0.90 -0.71 -4.87
CA ASN A 241 1.31 -1.82 -4.00
C ASN A 241 0.19 -2.37 -3.10
N SER A 242 -1.08 -1.99 -3.34
CA SER A 242 -2.24 -2.38 -2.52
C SER A 242 -2.50 -3.90 -2.54
N ILE A 243 -2.04 -4.59 -3.59
CA ILE A 243 -2.06 -6.05 -3.71
C ILE A 243 -1.36 -6.78 -2.55
N PHE A 244 -0.38 -6.14 -1.89
CA PHE A 244 0.36 -6.75 -0.78
C PHE A 244 -0.30 -6.53 0.60
N ASN A 245 -1.39 -5.78 0.66
CA ASN A 245 -2.16 -5.66 1.89
C ASN A 245 -2.77 -7.02 2.29
N VAL A 246 -2.86 -7.28 3.58
CA VAL A 246 -3.57 -8.45 4.13
C VAL A 246 -5.06 -8.40 3.78
N GLU A 247 -5.65 -7.19 3.84
CA GLU A 247 -7.02 -6.86 3.50
C GLU A 247 -7.07 -5.39 3.02
N GLN A 248 -8.12 -4.99 2.32
CA GLN A 248 -8.28 -3.67 1.73
C GLN A 248 -9.13 -2.73 2.59
N PHE A 249 -9.07 -1.43 2.26
CA PHE A 249 -9.56 -0.31 3.09
C PHE A 249 -8.78 -0.12 4.41
N TRP A 250 -9.06 0.98 5.11
CA TRP A 250 -8.46 1.31 6.42
C TRP A 250 -8.93 0.36 7.54
N ASP A 251 -10.16 -0.14 7.47
CA ASP A 251 -10.76 -1.08 8.44
C ASP A 251 -10.59 -2.55 8.06
N GLY A 252 -10.05 -2.85 6.87
CA GLY A 252 -9.86 -4.21 6.39
C GLY A 252 -11.14 -4.92 5.96
N ARG A 253 -12.23 -4.21 5.68
CA ARG A 253 -13.55 -4.84 5.42
C ARG A 253 -13.64 -5.66 4.12
N ALA A 254 -12.64 -5.58 3.24
CA ALA A 254 -12.61 -6.33 1.99
C ALA A 254 -11.36 -7.22 1.92
N PRO A 255 -11.49 -8.54 1.73
CA PRO A 255 -10.35 -9.47 1.80
C PRO A 255 -9.43 -9.41 0.56
N THR A 256 -9.90 -8.89 -0.57
CA THR A 256 -9.16 -8.86 -1.85
C THR A 256 -9.38 -7.54 -2.59
N LEU A 257 -8.53 -7.25 -3.59
CA LEU A 257 -8.75 -6.12 -4.50
C LEU A 257 -10.07 -6.24 -5.26
N GLN A 258 -10.43 -7.44 -5.73
CA GLN A 258 -11.70 -7.66 -6.41
C GLN A 258 -12.90 -7.34 -5.49
N ALA A 259 -12.88 -7.80 -4.24
CA ALA A 259 -13.92 -7.48 -3.27
C ALA A 259 -13.96 -5.96 -2.96
N GLN A 260 -12.79 -5.31 -2.90
CA GLN A 260 -12.68 -3.86 -2.71
C GLN A 260 -13.29 -3.10 -3.89
N ALA A 261 -12.96 -3.47 -5.12
CA ALA A 261 -13.45 -2.84 -6.35
C ALA A 261 -14.97 -2.91 -6.49
N GLY A 262 -15.62 -3.85 -5.79
CA GLY A 262 -17.08 -3.93 -5.74
C GLY A 262 -17.77 -2.90 -4.84
N GLY A 263 -17.03 -2.24 -3.94
CA GLY A 263 -17.57 -1.26 -3.00
C GLY A 263 -17.84 0.12 -3.63
N PRO A 264 -16.82 0.82 -4.14
CA PRO A 264 -16.95 2.18 -4.67
C PRO A 264 -18.07 2.39 -5.69
N PRO A 265 -18.29 1.50 -6.69
CA PRO A 265 -19.35 1.66 -7.68
C PRO A 265 -20.74 1.85 -7.07
N LEU A 266 -21.03 1.16 -5.97
CA LEU A 266 -22.34 1.16 -5.32
C LEU A 266 -22.42 2.08 -4.08
N ASN A 267 -21.30 2.69 -3.67
CA ASN A 267 -21.30 3.58 -2.52
C ASN A 267 -21.92 4.94 -2.91
N PRO A 268 -23.01 5.39 -2.24
CA PRO A 268 -23.73 6.62 -2.59
C PRO A 268 -22.93 7.92 -2.44
N ILE A 269 -21.83 7.90 -1.69
CA ILE A 269 -20.94 9.06 -1.51
C ILE A 269 -19.64 8.95 -2.33
N GLU A 270 -19.49 7.89 -3.13
CA GLU A 270 -18.37 7.71 -4.06
C GLU A 270 -18.88 7.73 -5.50
N MET A 271 -19.19 6.58 -6.10
CA MET A 271 -19.61 6.48 -7.50
C MET A 271 -21.13 6.37 -7.68
N ALA A 272 -21.88 6.04 -6.62
CA ALA A 272 -23.33 6.18 -6.53
C ALA A 272 -24.18 5.49 -7.64
N SER A 273 -23.70 4.43 -8.28
CA SER A 273 -24.57 3.57 -9.10
C SER A 273 -25.52 2.78 -8.20
N LYS A 274 -26.78 2.60 -8.64
CA LYS A 274 -27.82 1.93 -7.84
C LYS A 274 -27.71 0.41 -7.87
N SER A 275 -27.14 -0.15 -8.93
CA SER A 275 -26.94 -1.58 -9.10
C SER A 275 -25.90 -1.88 -10.18
N TRP A 276 -25.42 -3.13 -10.20
CA TRP A 276 -24.62 -3.62 -11.32
C TRP A 276 -25.41 -3.64 -12.63
N ASP A 277 -26.72 -3.89 -12.62
CA ASP A 277 -27.56 -3.83 -13.83
C ASP A 277 -27.54 -2.43 -14.46
N GLU A 278 -27.52 -1.38 -13.64
CA GLU A 278 -27.39 -0.01 -14.13
C GLU A 278 -26.04 0.21 -14.84
N ILE A 279 -24.95 -0.24 -14.22
CA ILE A 279 -23.59 -0.16 -14.79
C ILE A 279 -23.53 -0.94 -16.09
N ILE A 280 -24.00 -2.19 -16.08
CA ILE A 280 -24.01 -3.07 -17.24
C ILE A 280 -24.86 -2.46 -18.36
N GLY A 281 -26.03 -1.90 -18.06
CA GLY A 281 -26.86 -1.21 -19.05
C GLY A 281 -26.20 0.01 -19.69
N LYS A 282 -25.23 0.65 -19.01
CA LYS A 282 -24.38 1.72 -19.59
C LYS A 282 -23.25 1.15 -20.44
N LEU A 283 -22.54 0.13 -19.95
CA LEU A 283 -21.41 -0.48 -20.66
C LEU A 283 -21.84 -1.27 -21.91
N ASP A 284 -22.98 -1.94 -21.87
CA ASP A 284 -23.49 -2.78 -22.98
C ASP A 284 -23.82 -1.97 -24.25
N LYS A 285 -24.00 -0.66 -24.11
CA LYS A 285 -24.22 0.27 -25.23
C LYS A 285 -22.94 0.55 -26.03
N ASP A 286 -21.79 0.06 -25.57
CA ASP A 286 -20.50 0.18 -26.23
C ASP A 286 -20.15 -1.13 -26.92
N PRO A 287 -20.36 -1.26 -28.25
CA PRO A 287 -20.15 -2.51 -28.96
C PRO A 287 -18.69 -2.95 -28.96
N VAL A 288 -17.74 -2.00 -28.89
CA VAL A 288 -16.30 -2.30 -28.87
C VAL A 288 -15.92 -2.88 -27.51
N LEU A 289 -16.31 -2.21 -26.43
CA LEU A 289 -16.06 -2.72 -25.08
C LEU A 289 -16.75 -4.08 -24.87
N LYS A 290 -18.00 -4.24 -25.32
CA LYS A 290 -18.72 -5.52 -25.23
C LYS A 290 -17.98 -6.65 -25.95
N GLN A 291 -17.49 -6.41 -27.15
CA GLN A 291 -16.69 -7.39 -27.90
C GLN A 291 -15.41 -7.76 -27.14
N GLN A 292 -14.66 -6.76 -26.67
CA GLN A 292 -13.43 -6.99 -25.89
C GLN A 292 -13.72 -7.75 -24.59
N PHE A 293 -14.80 -7.39 -23.90
CA PHE A 293 -15.20 -8.02 -22.64
C PHE A 293 -15.58 -9.49 -22.86
N THR A 294 -16.44 -9.78 -23.83
CA THR A 294 -16.92 -11.15 -24.12
C THR A 294 -15.82 -12.08 -24.64
N ALA A 295 -14.75 -11.55 -25.22
CA ALA A 295 -13.57 -12.34 -25.60
C ALA A 295 -12.82 -12.91 -24.38
N ILE A 296 -12.85 -12.20 -23.24
CA ILE A 296 -12.18 -12.59 -21.99
C ILE A 296 -13.15 -13.31 -21.05
N TYR A 297 -14.40 -12.84 -21.00
CA TYR A 297 -15.48 -13.38 -20.17
C TYR A 297 -16.67 -13.80 -21.06
N PRO A 298 -16.71 -15.05 -21.55
CA PRO A 298 -17.75 -15.52 -22.47
C PRO A 298 -19.19 -15.38 -21.95
N GLN A 299 -19.37 -15.33 -20.64
CA GLN A 299 -20.65 -15.08 -19.97
C GLN A 299 -21.14 -13.63 -20.08
N GLY A 300 -20.31 -12.71 -20.59
CA GLY A 300 -20.62 -11.29 -20.69
C GLY A 300 -20.39 -10.52 -19.38
N PHE A 301 -20.91 -9.29 -19.32
CA PHE A 301 -20.72 -8.42 -18.17
C PHE A 301 -21.40 -8.98 -16.91
N SER A 302 -20.67 -8.93 -15.80
CA SER A 302 -21.19 -9.10 -14.44
C SER A 302 -20.37 -8.25 -13.47
N GLY A 303 -20.90 -7.93 -12.29
CA GLY A 303 -20.11 -7.23 -11.27
C GLY A 303 -18.84 -7.99 -10.89
N GLU A 304 -18.92 -9.32 -10.82
CA GLU A 304 -17.77 -10.19 -10.57
C GLU A 304 -16.70 -10.08 -11.67
N ALA A 305 -17.10 -10.15 -12.94
CA ALA A 305 -16.16 -10.07 -14.06
C ALA A 305 -15.55 -8.67 -14.22
N ILE A 306 -16.33 -7.60 -13.97
CA ILE A 306 -15.85 -6.21 -14.00
C ILE A 306 -14.79 -6.01 -12.90
N THR A 307 -15.10 -6.44 -11.68
CA THR A 307 -14.18 -6.29 -10.54
C THR A 307 -12.95 -7.18 -10.65
N ASP A 308 -13.07 -8.37 -11.24
CA ASP A 308 -11.95 -9.26 -11.54
C ASP A 308 -10.95 -8.59 -12.49
N ALA A 309 -11.43 -8.01 -13.59
CA ALA A 309 -10.58 -7.29 -14.54
C ALA A 309 -9.88 -6.09 -13.88
N ILE A 310 -10.59 -5.28 -13.10
CA ILE A 310 -10.02 -4.14 -12.37
C ILE A 310 -8.93 -4.61 -11.40
N ALA A 311 -9.20 -5.64 -10.60
CA ALA A 311 -8.23 -6.18 -9.65
C ALA A 311 -6.99 -6.74 -10.35
N GLU A 312 -7.16 -7.36 -11.52
CA GLU A 312 -6.06 -7.88 -12.33
C GLU A 312 -5.17 -6.75 -12.86
N PHE A 313 -5.77 -5.61 -13.26
CA PHE A 313 -5.03 -4.39 -13.57
C PHE A 313 -4.30 -3.83 -12.34
N GLU A 314 -4.95 -3.74 -11.18
CA GLU A 314 -4.37 -3.21 -9.96
C GLU A 314 -3.17 -4.04 -9.44
N LYS A 315 -3.13 -5.35 -9.70
CA LYS A 315 -1.93 -6.18 -9.45
C LYS A 315 -0.70 -5.67 -10.17
N THR A 316 -0.86 -5.00 -11.31
CA THR A 316 0.26 -4.40 -12.05
C THR A 316 0.75 -3.10 -11.44
N LEU A 317 -0.02 -2.48 -10.53
CA LEU A 317 0.29 -1.19 -9.89
C LEU A 317 1.29 -1.35 -8.74
N ILE A 318 2.39 -2.07 -8.97
CA ILE A 318 3.52 -2.21 -8.03
C ILE A 318 4.65 -1.24 -8.41
N THR A 319 5.38 -0.75 -7.41
CA THR A 319 6.41 0.28 -7.61
C THR A 319 7.79 -0.21 -7.16
N PRO A 320 8.42 -1.16 -7.89
CA PRO A 320 9.74 -1.67 -7.55
C PRO A 320 10.84 -0.67 -7.88
N ASN A 321 12.06 -1.02 -7.45
CA ASN A 321 13.30 -0.32 -7.80
C ASN A 321 13.41 1.08 -7.20
N SER A 322 12.74 1.32 -6.08
CA SER A 322 13.11 2.43 -5.21
C SER A 322 14.58 2.28 -4.77
N PRO A 323 15.27 3.38 -4.42
CA PRO A 323 16.62 3.29 -3.83
C PRO A 323 16.69 2.31 -2.65
N PHE A 324 15.62 2.24 -1.85
CA PHE A 324 15.51 1.29 -0.74
C PHE A 324 15.40 -0.18 -1.22
N ASP A 325 14.66 -0.47 -2.30
CA ASP A 325 14.62 -1.82 -2.87
C ASP A 325 15.98 -2.23 -3.46
N LYS A 326 16.68 -1.30 -4.13
CA LYS A 326 18.03 -1.57 -4.67
C LYS A 326 19.02 -1.88 -3.55
N TRP A 327 18.94 -1.16 -2.43
CA TRP A 327 19.73 -1.44 -1.24
C TRP A 327 19.43 -2.83 -0.65
N LEU A 328 18.15 -3.21 -0.50
CA LEU A 328 17.76 -4.56 -0.04
C LEU A 328 18.28 -5.67 -0.98
N ARG A 329 18.48 -5.36 -2.26
CA ARG A 329 19.09 -6.25 -3.26
C ARG A 329 20.63 -6.24 -3.28
N GLY A 330 21.26 -5.45 -2.40
CA GLY A 330 22.71 -5.44 -2.20
C GLY A 330 23.44 -4.26 -2.87
N ASP A 331 22.75 -3.31 -3.48
CA ASP A 331 23.37 -2.05 -3.89
C ASP A 331 23.56 -1.13 -2.68
N GLU A 332 24.68 -1.30 -1.99
CA GLU A 332 25.01 -0.53 -0.78
C GLU A 332 25.12 0.99 -1.02
N ASN A 333 25.26 1.43 -2.27
CA ASN A 333 25.35 2.85 -2.62
C ASN A 333 24.00 3.45 -3.03
N ALA A 334 22.93 2.65 -3.09
CA ALA A 334 21.61 3.13 -3.47
C ALA A 334 21.02 4.11 -2.43
N LEU A 335 21.39 3.97 -1.15
CA LEU A 335 20.98 4.88 -0.08
C LEU A 335 22.09 5.84 0.30
N THR A 336 21.74 7.11 0.47
CA THR A 336 22.61 8.10 1.12
C THR A 336 22.82 7.76 2.60
N ALA A 337 23.87 8.31 3.22
CA ALA A 337 24.12 8.15 4.66
C ALA A 337 22.92 8.61 5.52
N GLN A 338 22.26 9.70 5.10
CA GLN A 338 21.05 10.19 5.78
C GLN A 338 19.91 9.17 5.75
N GLN A 339 19.69 8.53 4.60
CA GLN A 339 18.63 7.53 4.46
C GLN A 339 18.94 6.27 5.26
N LYS A 340 20.21 5.83 5.31
CA LYS A 340 20.62 4.69 6.16
C LYS A 340 20.35 5.00 7.64
N HIS A 341 20.78 6.17 8.11
CA HIS A 341 20.51 6.62 9.48
C HIS A 341 19.01 6.74 9.77
N GLY A 342 18.23 7.27 8.83
CA GLY A 342 16.77 7.33 8.94
C GLY A 342 16.10 5.97 9.09
N TYR A 343 16.60 4.95 8.39
CA TYR A 343 16.11 3.58 8.51
C TYR A 343 16.53 2.92 9.84
N GLU A 344 17.73 3.20 10.34
CA GLU A 344 18.16 2.79 11.69
C GLU A 344 17.24 3.39 12.76
N LEU A 345 17.03 4.71 12.73
CA LEU A 345 16.11 5.41 13.62
C LEU A 345 14.68 4.87 13.52
N PHE A 346 14.23 4.49 12.33
CA PHE A 346 12.93 3.86 12.13
C PHE A 346 12.80 2.52 12.85
N LYS A 347 13.84 1.68 12.82
CA LYS A 347 13.90 0.41 13.57
C LYS A 347 13.99 0.65 15.08
N GLU A 348 14.90 1.53 15.51
CA GLU A 348 15.11 1.88 16.92
C GLU A 348 13.86 2.44 17.59
N ASN A 349 13.08 3.22 16.85
CA ASN A 349 11.83 3.82 17.33
C ASN A 349 10.60 2.96 17.04
N LYS A 350 10.76 1.64 16.92
CA LYS A 350 9.65 0.65 16.82
C LYS A 350 8.79 0.75 15.58
N CYS A 351 9.09 1.63 14.63
CA CYS A 351 8.22 1.80 13.47
C CYS A 351 8.13 0.50 12.66
N ALA A 352 9.25 -0.21 12.54
CA ALA A 352 9.35 -1.52 11.86
C ALA A 352 8.55 -2.66 12.52
N THR A 353 8.06 -2.50 13.76
CA THR A 353 7.22 -3.53 14.40
C THR A 353 5.83 -3.63 13.76
N CYS A 354 5.38 -2.54 13.13
CA CYS A 354 4.08 -2.47 12.45
C CYS A 354 4.27 -2.26 10.93
N HIS A 355 5.26 -1.45 10.56
CA HIS A 355 5.57 -1.10 9.17
C HIS A 355 6.68 -1.99 8.61
N GLY A 356 6.43 -3.30 8.58
CA GLY A 356 7.33 -4.30 8.00
C GLY A 356 6.86 -4.83 6.63
N GLY A 357 7.55 -5.85 6.15
CA GLY A 357 7.20 -6.63 4.97
C GLY A 357 7.44 -5.95 3.64
N ILE A 358 6.71 -6.38 2.60
CA ILE A 358 6.97 -5.90 1.24
C ILE A 358 6.68 -4.41 1.13
N ILE A 359 5.67 -3.85 1.79
CA ILE A 359 5.23 -2.46 1.58
C ILE A 359 5.44 -1.54 2.79
N LEU A 360 6.23 -1.96 3.77
CA LEU A 360 6.42 -1.24 5.04
C LEU A 360 5.06 -0.96 5.73
N GLY A 361 4.24 -2.00 5.88
CA GLY A 361 2.88 -1.92 6.40
C GLY A 361 1.94 -2.90 5.70
N GLY A 362 0.63 -2.70 5.90
CA GLY A 362 -0.44 -3.48 5.28
C GLY A 362 -0.63 -4.88 5.83
N ARG A 363 0.13 -5.28 6.86
CA ARG A 363 0.17 -6.67 7.36
C ARG A 363 -0.57 -6.91 8.68
N SER A 364 -0.91 -5.86 9.43
CA SER A 364 -1.59 -5.96 10.72
C SER A 364 -2.55 -4.80 10.96
N PHE A 365 -3.38 -4.95 12.00
CA PHE A 365 -4.29 -3.93 12.51
C PHE A 365 -3.81 -3.47 13.87
N GLU A 366 -3.50 -2.18 14.00
CA GLU A 366 -2.88 -1.62 15.20
C GLU A 366 -3.70 -0.45 15.73
N PRO A 367 -3.78 -0.29 17.06
CA PRO A 367 -4.52 0.81 17.64
C PRO A 367 -3.77 2.11 17.39
N LEU A 368 -4.48 3.13 16.93
CA LEU A 368 -3.98 4.50 17.01
C LEU A 368 -4.06 4.95 18.47
N GLY A 369 -2.90 5.20 19.07
CA GLY A 369 -2.72 5.52 20.47
C GLY A 369 -2.28 4.34 21.33
N LEU A 370 -1.15 3.71 20.99
CA LEU A 370 -0.61 2.59 21.76
C LEU A 370 -0.02 3.02 23.12
N LYS A 371 0.65 4.18 23.16
CA LYS A 371 1.35 4.71 24.33
C LYS A 371 0.65 5.91 24.97
N LYS A 372 -0.06 6.68 24.16
CA LYS A 372 -0.90 7.81 24.59
C LYS A 372 -2.16 7.80 23.75
N ASP A 373 -3.29 8.25 24.30
CA ASP A 373 -4.54 8.33 23.53
C ASP A 373 -4.37 9.29 22.36
N PHE A 374 -4.68 8.79 21.16
CA PHE A 374 -4.60 9.60 19.96
C PHE A 374 -5.74 10.62 19.97
N ASN A 375 -5.43 11.89 19.70
CA ASN A 375 -6.45 12.94 19.74
C ASN A 375 -7.17 13.02 18.39
N PHE A 376 -8.31 12.32 18.28
CA PHE A 376 -9.18 12.37 17.10
C PHE A 376 -10.13 13.58 17.10
N GLY A 377 -10.19 14.35 18.19
CA GLY A 377 -11.33 15.23 18.45
C GLY A 377 -12.60 14.41 18.65
N GLU A 378 -13.65 14.72 17.88
CA GLU A 378 -14.86 13.90 17.85
C GLU A 378 -14.61 12.57 17.13
N ILE A 379 -14.86 11.45 17.83
CA ILE A 379 -14.72 10.09 17.30
C ILE A 379 -15.91 9.80 16.39
N THR A 380 -15.60 9.45 15.15
CA THR A 380 -16.56 9.08 14.10
C THR A 380 -16.49 7.57 13.82
N ALA A 381 -17.41 7.06 12.99
CA ALA A 381 -17.35 5.67 12.52
C ALA A 381 -16.01 5.34 11.82
N ALA A 382 -15.40 6.30 11.12
CA ALA A 382 -14.08 6.10 10.50
C ALA A 382 -12.98 5.84 11.54
N ASP A 383 -13.07 6.46 12.71
CA ASP A 383 -12.11 6.32 13.80
C ASP A 383 -12.26 4.97 14.53
N ILE A 384 -13.48 4.41 14.62
CA ILE A 384 -13.74 3.09 15.22
C ILE A 384 -12.94 1.99 14.51
N GLY A 385 -12.77 2.09 13.18
CA GLY A 385 -11.87 1.25 12.40
C GLY A 385 -12.30 -0.21 12.36
N ARG A 386 -11.38 -1.13 12.67
CA ARG A 386 -11.55 -2.58 12.54
C ARG A 386 -12.75 -3.14 13.31
N MET A 387 -13.10 -2.55 14.44
CA MET A 387 -14.30 -2.97 15.21
C MET A 387 -15.60 -2.85 14.40
N ASN A 388 -15.68 -1.98 13.40
CA ASN A 388 -16.84 -1.92 12.49
C ASN A 388 -17.03 -3.22 11.68
N VAL A 389 -15.97 -4.03 11.56
CA VAL A 389 -15.96 -5.30 10.83
C VAL A 389 -16.11 -6.47 11.80
N THR A 390 -15.35 -6.47 12.90
CA THR A 390 -15.25 -7.63 13.80
C THR A 390 -16.26 -7.61 14.94
N ASN A 391 -16.79 -6.43 15.30
CA ASN A 391 -17.57 -6.18 16.52
C ASN A 391 -16.80 -6.45 17.84
N GLU A 392 -15.49 -6.73 17.76
CA GLU A 392 -14.66 -7.01 18.93
C GLU A 392 -14.16 -5.71 19.57
N VAL A 393 -14.34 -5.58 20.89
CA VAL A 393 -13.93 -4.37 21.64
C VAL A 393 -12.42 -4.11 21.54
N ARG A 394 -11.60 -5.17 21.43
CA ARG A 394 -10.15 -5.05 21.24
C ARG A 394 -9.77 -4.33 19.94
N ASP A 395 -10.63 -4.39 18.94
CA ASP A 395 -10.40 -3.83 17.62
C ASP A 395 -10.83 -2.36 17.50
N LYS A 396 -11.35 -1.78 18.59
CA LYS A 396 -11.72 -0.37 18.62
C LYS A 396 -10.49 0.50 18.40
N LEU A 397 -10.62 1.49 17.52
CA LEU A 397 -9.54 2.40 17.10
C LEU A 397 -8.35 1.72 16.42
N ARG A 398 -8.48 0.44 16.05
CA ARG A 398 -7.48 -0.23 15.22
C ARG A 398 -7.73 0.07 13.76
N GLN A 399 -6.67 0.47 13.08
CA GLN A 399 -6.67 0.66 11.64
C GLN A 399 -5.67 -0.33 11.04
N LYS A 400 -5.89 -0.74 9.79
CA LYS A 400 -4.87 -1.40 9.01
C LYS A 400 -3.68 -0.46 8.95
N VAL A 401 -2.50 -0.97 9.32
CA VAL A 401 -1.27 -0.20 9.20
C VAL A 401 -1.05 0.13 7.72
N PRO A 402 -0.97 1.41 7.31
CA PRO A 402 -0.80 1.74 5.90
C PRO A 402 0.62 1.39 5.43
N GLY A 403 0.75 1.00 4.16
CA GLY A 403 2.06 0.87 3.52
C GLY A 403 2.74 2.23 3.40
N LEU A 404 4.05 2.29 3.64
CA LEU A 404 4.83 3.53 3.57
C LEU A 404 5.57 3.72 2.25
N ARG A 405 5.40 2.79 1.30
CA ARG A 405 5.88 3.02 -0.08
C ARG A 405 5.10 4.16 -0.72
N ASN A 406 5.83 5.06 -1.38
CA ASN A 406 5.29 6.28 -1.98
C ASN A 406 4.70 7.29 -0.98
N VAL A 407 4.90 7.14 0.34
CA VAL A 407 4.29 8.01 1.36
C VAL A 407 4.61 9.50 1.18
N ALA A 408 5.78 9.82 0.61
CA ALA A 408 6.16 11.20 0.30
C ALA A 408 5.28 11.86 -0.79
N LEU A 409 4.45 11.09 -1.51
CA LEU A 409 3.59 11.55 -2.60
C LEU A 409 2.09 11.48 -2.27
N THR A 410 1.72 11.04 -1.06
CA THR A 410 0.33 10.72 -0.70
C THR A 410 -0.18 11.56 0.47
N ALA A 411 0.31 12.80 0.60
CA ALA A 411 -0.27 13.73 1.56
C ALA A 411 -1.73 14.06 1.17
N PRO A 412 -2.60 14.40 2.14
CA PRO A 412 -2.37 14.40 3.60
C PRO A 412 -2.48 13.01 4.24
N TYR A 413 -2.09 12.91 5.51
CA TYR A 413 -1.83 11.66 6.22
C TYR A 413 -2.92 11.27 7.24
N PHE A 414 -2.90 9.98 7.62
CA PHE A 414 -3.90 9.26 8.42
C PHE A 414 -5.24 9.02 7.70
N HIS A 415 -6.06 8.16 8.29
CA HIS A 415 -7.33 7.70 7.69
C HIS A 415 -8.33 8.82 7.43
N ARG A 416 -8.21 9.97 8.10
CA ARG A 416 -9.03 11.18 7.89
C ARG A 416 -8.33 12.29 7.09
N GLY A 417 -7.05 12.11 6.73
CA GLY A 417 -6.27 13.13 6.03
C GLY A 417 -6.05 14.42 6.86
N ASP A 418 -6.09 14.31 8.19
CA ASP A 418 -6.04 15.46 9.11
C ASP A 418 -4.63 16.08 9.25
N VAL A 419 -3.59 15.38 8.78
CA VAL A 419 -2.20 15.82 8.97
C VAL A 419 -1.55 16.13 7.63
N PRO A 420 -1.19 17.39 7.33
CA PRO A 420 -0.78 17.80 5.99
C PRO A 420 0.66 17.42 5.64
N THR A 421 1.54 17.21 6.61
CA THR A 421 2.98 17.01 6.37
C THR A 421 3.50 15.69 6.93
N LEU A 422 4.49 15.10 6.25
CA LEU A 422 5.05 13.80 6.62
C LEU A 422 5.81 13.90 7.95
N ASP A 423 6.55 15.00 8.18
CA ASP A 423 7.23 15.25 9.46
C ASP A 423 6.22 15.35 10.60
N GLY A 424 5.06 15.98 10.36
CA GLY A 424 3.95 16.04 11.30
C GLY A 424 3.40 14.65 11.62
N ALA A 425 3.22 13.81 10.60
CA ALA A 425 2.77 12.44 10.78
C ALA A 425 3.78 11.60 11.60
N VAL A 426 5.09 11.72 11.32
CA VAL A 426 6.16 11.06 12.07
C VAL A 426 6.17 11.51 13.54
N LYS A 427 6.04 12.82 13.81
CA LYS A 427 5.93 13.36 15.17
C LYS A 427 4.75 12.75 15.94
N LEU A 428 3.59 12.65 15.31
CA LEU A 428 2.41 12.05 15.96
C LEU A 428 2.60 10.54 16.18
N MET A 429 3.20 9.81 15.24
CA MET A 429 3.52 8.39 15.43
C MET A 429 4.48 8.17 16.60
N LEU A 430 5.56 8.95 16.67
CA LEU A 430 6.51 8.90 17.80
C LEU A 430 5.80 9.21 19.12
N ARG A 431 4.94 10.22 19.16
CA ARG A 431 4.23 10.63 20.38
C ARG A 431 3.23 9.59 20.86
N TYR A 432 2.36 9.11 19.96
CA TYR A 432 1.20 8.30 20.32
C TYR A 432 1.46 6.79 20.26
N GLN A 433 2.33 6.33 19.35
CA GLN A 433 2.64 4.90 19.21
C GLN A 433 3.87 4.48 20.00
N VAL A 434 4.88 5.36 20.10
CA VAL A 434 6.18 5.04 20.71
C VAL A 434 6.34 5.67 22.10
N GLY A 435 5.71 6.83 22.33
CA GLY A 435 5.82 7.60 23.56
C GLY A 435 7.10 8.43 23.65
N LYS A 436 7.69 8.82 22.51
CA LYS A 436 8.95 9.57 22.42
C LYS A 436 8.76 10.91 21.70
N GLU A 437 9.65 11.83 22.02
CA GLU A 437 9.93 13.05 21.24
C GLU A 437 11.44 13.02 20.95
N ILE A 438 11.82 13.25 19.69
CA ILE A 438 13.22 13.19 19.22
C ILE A 438 13.56 14.50 18.49
N PRO A 439 14.86 14.84 18.33
CA PRO A 439 15.28 16.03 17.59
C PRO A 439 14.70 16.10 16.17
N GLN A 440 14.44 17.32 15.68
CA GLN A 440 13.92 17.53 14.32
C GLN A 440 14.81 16.90 13.24
N LYS A 441 16.13 16.95 13.42
CA LYS A 441 17.08 16.31 12.51
C LYS A 441 16.82 14.80 12.35
N ASP A 442 16.54 14.10 13.44
CA ASP A 442 16.28 12.65 13.42
C ASP A 442 14.92 12.38 12.73
N ILE A 443 13.95 13.28 12.89
CA ILE A 443 12.68 13.22 12.16
C ILE A 443 12.92 13.43 10.66
N ASP A 444 13.76 14.39 10.27
CA ASP A 444 14.10 14.67 8.88
C ASP A 444 14.81 13.46 8.23
N ASP A 445 15.67 12.78 8.98
CA ASP A 445 16.34 11.55 8.54
C ASP A 445 15.33 10.40 8.34
N ILE A 446 14.39 10.20 9.27
CA ILE A 446 13.28 9.25 9.11
C ILE A 446 12.41 9.61 7.89
N VAL A 447 12.15 10.89 7.65
CA VAL A 447 11.37 11.34 6.48
C VAL A 447 12.13 11.09 5.17
N ALA A 448 13.46 11.10 5.19
CA ALA A 448 14.29 10.88 4.01
C ALA A 448 14.37 9.39 3.58
N PHE A 449 14.35 8.44 4.53
CA PHE A 449 14.63 7.03 4.24
C PHE A 449 13.69 6.35 3.22
N PRO A 450 12.35 6.59 3.21
CA PRO A 450 11.46 5.95 2.25
C PRO A 450 11.84 6.28 0.80
N GLY A 451 12.60 7.36 0.60
CA GLY A 451 13.06 7.84 -0.70
C GLY A 451 11.93 8.48 -1.50
N LYS A 452 12.30 9.31 -2.47
CA LYS A 452 11.37 9.69 -3.55
C LYS A 452 11.38 8.56 -4.57
N PRO A 453 10.23 8.12 -5.10
CA PRO A 453 10.21 7.20 -6.23
C PRO A 453 11.02 7.78 -7.38
N GLU A 454 11.80 6.96 -8.07
CA GLU A 454 12.37 7.39 -9.34
C GLU A 454 11.21 7.77 -10.27
N ARG A 455 11.32 8.93 -10.93
CA ARG A 455 10.28 9.55 -11.78
C ARG A 455 9.70 8.58 -12.85
N GLY A 456 10.33 7.42 -13.06
CA GLY A 456 9.98 6.37 -14.01
C GLY A 456 8.74 5.53 -13.68
N VAL A 457 8.25 5.47 -12.43
CA VAL A 457 7.03 4.69 -12.10
C VAL A 457 5.85 5.17 -12.96
N TYR A 458 5.69 6.49 -13.09
CA TYR A 458 4.63 7.12 -13.90
C TYR A 458 4.84 6.94 -15.41
N ALA A 459 6.10 6.90 -15.86
CA ALA A 459 6.46 6.78 -17.27
C ALA A 459 6.31 5.35 -17.83
N VAL A 460 6.35 4.32 -16.98
CA VAL A 460 6.10 2.92 -17.37
C VAL A 460 4.61 2.70 -17.61
N TYR A 461 3.73 3.21 -16.73
CA TYR A 461 2.28 3.13 -16.96
C TYR A 461 1.87 3.97 -18.16
N ALA A 462 2.38 5.20 -18.31
CA ALA A 462 2.14 6.00 -19.53
C ALA A 462 2.58 5.30 -20.83
N ARG A 463 3.64 4.48 -20.79
CA ARG A 463 4.08 3.65 -21.92
C ARG A 463 3.20 2.42 -22.15
N LYS A 464 2.85 1.67 -21.09
CA LYS A 464 1.88 0.57 -21.18
C LYS A 464 0.51 1.04 -21.68
N ILE A 465 0.09 2.26 -21.34
CA ILE A 465 -1.13 2.90 -21.86
C ILE A 465 -1.07 3.04 -23.39
N LYS A 466 0.11 3.35 -23.96
CA LYS A 466 0.31 3.38 -25.41
C LYS A 466 0.33 1.98 -26.01
N GLU A 467 0.96 1.02 -25.35
CA GLU A 467 1.08 -0.36 -25.84
C GLU A 467 -0.26 -1.11 -25.81
N CYS A 468 -1.03 -1.03 -24.71
CA CYS A 468 -2.38 -1.61 -24.61
C CYS A 468 -3.36 -0.99 -25.61
N ARG A 469 -3.22 0.30 -25.94
CA ARG A 469 -4.00 0.93 -27.01
C ARG A 469 -3.65 0.38 -28.39
N MET A 470 -2.40 0.00 -28.63
CA MET A 470 -1.96 -0.58 -29.90
C MET A 470 -2.38 -2.04 -30.07
N THR A 471 -2.49 -2.82 -28.99
CA THR A 471 -2.94 -4.23 -29.04
C THR A 471 -4.47 -4.39 -29.12
N ALA A 472 -5.22 -3.34 -28.79
CA ALA A 472 -6.69 -3.32 -28.88
C ALA A 472 -7.23 -3.14 -30.32
N GLU A 473 -6.36 -2.86 -31.29
CA GLU A 473 -6.69 -2.89 -32.71
C GLU A 473 -6.73 -4.36 -33.19
N VAL A 474 -7.88 -5.01 -33.00
CA VAL A 474 -8.12 -6.36 -33.52
C VAL A 474 -8.07 -6.32 -35.06
N PRO A 475 -7.36 -7.25 -35.74
CA PRO A 475 -7.39 -7.34 -37.19
C PRO A 475 -8.80 -7.65 -37.67
N ILE A 476 -9.41 -6.74 -38.42
CA ILE A 476 -10.68 -7.00 -39.09
C ILE A 476 -10.36 -7.98 -40.24
N GLY A 477 -10.85 -9.22 -40.13
CA GLY A 477 -10.72 -10.22 -41.20
C GLY A 477 -11.31 -9.71 -42.52
N PRO A 478 -10.86 -10.26 -43.68
CA PRO A 478 -11.23 -9.72 -44.98
C PRO A 478 -12.74 -9.80 -45.19
N THR A 479 -13.37 -8.65 -45.44
CA THR A 479 -14.77 -8.55 -45.85
C THR A 479 -14.96 -9.27 -47.17
N GLU A 480 -15.85 -10.28 -47.21
CA GLU A 480 -16.27 -10.93 -48.45
C GLU A 480 -16.80 -9.91 -49.44
N ASN A 481 -16.10 -9.78 -50.56
CA ASN A 481 -16.54 -8.98 -51.69
C ASN A 481 -17.68 -9.71 -52.40
N ARG A 482 -18.90 -9.20 -52.24
CA ARG A 482 -20.09 -9.64 -52.98
C ARG A 482 -19.95 -9.21 -54.44
N THR A 483 -19.31 -10.04 -55.28
CA THR A 483 -19.29 -9.83 -56.74
C THR A 483 -20.43 -10.57 -57.43
N ARG A 484 -21.09 -9.83 -58.33
CA ARG A 484 -22.15 -10.25 -59.27
C ARG A 484 -21.79 -11.53 -60.04
N ARG A 485 -22.80 -12.39 -60.26
CA ARG A 485 -22.83 -13.37 -61.37
C ARG A 485 -22.64 -12.65 -62.71
N PRO A 486 -21.97 -13.27 -63.70
CA PRO A 486 -22.72 -14.08 -64.67
C PRO A 486 -22.04 -15.40 -65.10
N ASP A 487 -22.93 -16.35 -65.38
CA ASP A 487 -22.95 -17.34 -66.46
C ASP A 487 -21.90 -18.43 -66.68
N LYS A 488 -22.47 -19.54 -67.18
CA LYS A 488 -21.99 -20.92 -67.32
C LYS A 488 -21.19 -21.12 -68.61
N HIS A 489 -20.24 -22.07 -68.59
CA HIS A 489 -19.92 -23.11 -69.60
C HIS A 489 -18.56 -23.75 -69.21
N SER A 490 -18.51 -25.00 -68.72
CA SER A 490 -18.15 -26.26 -69.44
C SER A 490 -16.86 -26.18 -70.28
N ALA A 491 -15.89 -27.11 -70.28
CA ALA A 491 -15.57 -28.33 -69.54
C ALA A 491 -14.18 -28.87 -70.04
N ILE A 492 -13.60 -29.83 -69.29
CA ILE A 492 -12.66 -30.92 -69.72
C ILE A 492 -11.17 -30.57 -69.97
N GLY A 493 -10.27 -31.39 -69.37
CA GLY A 493 -8.98 -31.76 -69.99
C GLY A 493 -7.81 -32.08 -69.06
N HIS A 494 -7.40 -33.35 -69.01
CA HIS A 494 -6.30 -33.97 -68.24
C HIS A 494 -4.87 -33.48 -68.53
N GLY A 495 -3.92 -33.77 -67.61
CA GLY A 495 -2.51 -34.00 -67.94
C GLY A 495 -1.52 -33.59 -66.83
N ALA A 496 -0.59 -34.47 -66.48
CA ALA A 496 0.23 -34.41 -65.28
C ALA A 496 1.67 -33.86 -65.48
N VAL A 497 2.35 -33.69 -64.34
CA VAL A 497 3.81 -33.83 -64.04
C VAL A 497 4.70 -32.57 -63.97
N ASN A 498 5.21 -32.35 -62.74
CA ASN A 498 6.46 -31.73 -62.24
C ASN A 498 7.01 -30.41 -62.80
N ALA A 499 7.16 -29.40 -61.93
CA ALA A 499 8.45 -28.95 -61.37
C ALA A 499 8.32 -27.53 -60.73
N TYR A 500 8.68 -27.40 -59.45
CA TYR A 500 9.06 -26.13 -58.79
C TYR A 500 10.50 -25.75 -59.20
N PRO A 501 11.00 -24.49 -59.08
CA PRO A 501 10.63 -23.52 -58.03
C PRO A 501 10.57 -22.02 -58.44
N ALA A 502 10.27 -21.20 -57.43
CA ALA A 502 10.53 -19.74 -57.26
C ALA A 502 9.38 -18.78 -57.58
N ASP A 503 8.51 -18.60 -56.58
CA ASP A 503 7.49 -17.55 -56.54
C ASP A 503 8.09 -16.16 -56.29
N ARG A 504 7.89 -15.27 -57.26
CA ARG A 504 7.89 -13.81 -57.09
C ARG A 504 6.60 -13.43 -56.37
N ILE A 505 6.69 -12.97 -55.13
CA ILE A 505 5.56 -12.34 -54.44
C ILE A 505 5.47 -10.88 -54.85
N VAL A 506 4.35 -10.60 -55.52
CA VAL A 506 3.77 -9.32 -55.88
C VAL A 506 3.37 -8.56 -54.61
N THR A 507 3.67 -7.26 -54.57
CA THR A 507 3.23 -6.29 -53.56
C THR A 507 1.70 -6.09 -53.60
N PRO A 508 0.98 -6.14 -52.47
CA PRO A 508 -0.34 -5.53 -52.35
C PRO A 508 -0.24 -4.19 -51.62
N SER A 509 -0.48 -3.11 -52.35
CA SER A 509 -0.83 -1.80 -51.81
C SER A 509 -2.18 -1.88 -51.09
N GLY A 510 -2.16 -1.94 -49.76
CA GLY A 510 -3.34 -1.80 -48.91
C GLY A 510 -3.54 -0.34 -48.49
N ALA A 511 -4.57 0.31 -49.03
CA ALA A 511 -4.99 1.64 -48.61
C ALA A 511 -5.64 1.60 -47.22
N TYR A 512 -5.01 2.19 -46.22
CA TYR A 512 -5.63 2.44 -44.91
C TYR A 512 -6.59 3.63 -45.00
N ARG A 513 -7.88 3.40 -44.81
CA ARG A 513 -8.87 4.47 -44.64
C ARG A 513 -8.81 4.94 -43.18
N ARG A 514 -8.10 6.04 -42.89
CA ARG A 514 -8.15 6.73 -41.59
C ARG A 514 -9.58 7.20 -41.35
N LEU A 515 -10.28 6.61 -40.38
CA LEU A 515 -11.46 7.22 -39.78
C LEU A 515 -10.98 8.29 -38.78
N THR A 516 -11.17 9.54 -39.18
CA THR A 516 -10.89 10.76 -38.41
C THR A 516 -11.76 10.85 -37.17
N HIS A 517 -11.17 10.62 -35.98
CA HIS A 517 -11.76 11.00 -34.68
C HIS A 517 -10.83 11.89 -33.85
N CYS A 518 -10.07 12.77 -34.51
CA CYS A 518 -9.35 13.88 -33.87
C CYS A 518 -10.10 15.23 -33.94
N TYR A 519 -11.37 15.24 -34.38
CA TYR A 519 -12.06 16.50 -34.70
C TYR A 519 -13.01 17.04 -33.62
N GLU A 520 -13.14 16.39 -32.45
CA GLU A 520 -14.07 16.83 -31.39
C GLU A 520 -13.38 17.56 -30.21
N LEU A 521 -12.05 17.62 -30.14
CA LEU A 521 -11.33 18.33 -29.05
C LEU A 521 -11.06 19.83 -29.31
N PHE A 522 -11.34 20.34 -30.53
CA PHE A 522 -11.04 21.74 -30.91
C PHE A 522 -12.28 22.62 -31.15
N ARG A 523 -13.48 22.21 -30.74
CA ARG A 523 -14.72 22.94 -31.04
C ARG A 523 -15.20 23.95 -29.99
N ARG A 524 -14.36 24.35 -29.02
CA ARG A 524 -14.65 25.48 -28.13
C ARG A 524 -13.63 26.60 -28.32
N ARG A 525 -13.91 27.44 -29.32
CA ARG A 525 -13.18 28.68 -29.65
C ARG A 525 -12.90 29.54 -28.42
N TRP A 526 -11.61 29.79 -28.14
CA TRP A 526 -11.15 31.03 -27.49
C TRP A 526 -9.87 31.49 -28.20
N VAL A 527 -10.05 32.21 -29.32
CA VAL A 527 -8.98 32.92 -30.03
C VAL A 527 -9.53 34.30 -30.32
N ASN A 528 -8.91 35.35 -29.79
CA ASN A 528 -9.28 36.72 -30.13
C ASN A 528 -8.55 37.19 -31.41
N ARG A 529 -8.97 38.34 -31.97
CA ARG A 529 -8.52 38.91 -33.26
C ARG A 529 -7.02 39.19 -33.40
N HIS A 530 -6.23 38.93 -32.35
CA HIS A 530 -4.78 39.14 -32.31
C HIS A 530 -3.98 37.82 -32.20
N GLY A 531 -4.65 36.65 -32.20
CA GLY A 531 -3.96 35.35 -32.29
C GLY A 531 -3.27 34.88 -31.00
N VAL A 532 -3.71 35.36 -29.84
CA VAL A 532 -3.18 34.96 -28.52
C VAL A 532 -3.95 33.75 -27.98
N VAL A 533 -3.22 32.77 -27.42
CA VAL A 533 -3.75 31.62 -26.68
C VAL A 533 -3.51 31.86 -25.20
N GLU A 534 -4.57 31.95 -24.40
CA GLU A 534 -4.48 32.08 -22.93
C GLU A 534 -4.57 30.70 -22.27
N VAL A 535 -3.59 30.37 -21.43
CA VAL A 535 -3.59 29.15 -20.61
C VAL A 535 -3.60 29.57 -19.15
N PHE A 536 -4.69 29.27 -18.45
CA PHE A 536 -4.81 29.51 -17.01
C PHE A 536 -4.22 28.34 -16.22
N LEU A 537 -3.18 28.61 -15.42
CA LEU A 537 -2.65 27.67 -14.43
C LEU A 537 -2.96 28.22 -13.03
N GLY A 538 -3.78 27.51 -12.26
CA GLY A 538 -4.07 27.85 -10.86
C GLY A 538 -2.90 27.52 -9.92
N GLY A 539 -2.60 28.40 -8.97
CA GLY A 539 -1.56 28.21 -7.93
C GLY A 539 -1.87 27.06 -6.95
N ALA A 540 -0.98 26.61 -6.06
CA ALA A 540 0.27 27.16 -5.54
C ALA A 540 1.41 26.13 -5.58
N HIS A 541 2.38 26.27 -6.50
CA HIS A 541 3.59 25.42 -6.57
C HIS A 541 4.83 26.18 -7.09
N PHE A 542 4.79 27.52 -7.10
CA PHE A 542 5.72 28.33 -7.90
C PHE A 542 7.19 28.37 -7.41
N GLN A 543 7.53 27.74 -6.28
CA GLN A 543 8.92 27.67 -5.81
C GLN A 543 9.60 26.30 -6.01
N CYS A 544 8.88 25.22 -6.32
CA CYS A 544 9.49 23.89 -6.47
C CYS A 544 9.81 23.49 -7.92
N ASP A 545 9.17 24.12 -8.92
CA ASP A 545 9.18 23.61 -10.31
C ASP A 545 9.69 24.61 -11.36
N ARG A 546 10.53 25.57 -10.96
CA ARG A 546 11.09 26.59 -11.88
C ARG A 546 11.88 25.96 -13.04
N GLU A 547 12.56 24.84 -12.81
CA GLU A 547 13.29 24.09 -13.84
C GLU A 547 12.37 23.19 -14.69
N ALA A 548 11.24 22.71 -14.15
CA ALA A 548 10.31 21.84 -14.88
C ALA A 548 9.51 22.59 -15.97
N LEU A 549 9.25 23.90 -15.76
CA LEU A 549 8.57 24.74 -16.74
C LEU A 549 9.46 25.15 -17.92
N GLN A 550 10.78 25.22 -17.74
CA GLN A 550 11.72 25.53 -18.83
C GLN A 550 11.79 24.41 -19.89
N HIS A 551 11.42 23.18 -19.55
CA HIS A 551 11.42 22.05 -20.50
C HIS A 551 10.13 21.89 -21.32
N PHE A 552 9.00 22.45 -20.86
CA PHE A 552 7.74 22.40 -21.62
C PHE A 552 7.69 23.41 -22.77
N ILE A 553 8.61 24.36 -22.81
CA ILE A 553 8.74 25.37 -23.86
C ILE A 553 10.11 25.22 -24.52
N HIS A 554 10.36 24.05 -25.11
CA HIS A 554 11.37 23.92 -26.15
C HIS A 554 10.66 24.02 -27.51
N PRO A 555 10.77 25.15 -28.23
CA PRO A 555 10.43 25.15 -29.64
C PRO A 555 11.43 24.24 -30.36
N GLU A 556 10.94 23.32 -31.18
CA GLU A 556 11.78 22.74 -32.23
C GLU A 556 12.37 23.92 -33.01
N ALA A 557 13.71 23.97 -33.09
CA ALA A 557 14.41 24.89 -33.98
C ALA A 557 13.77 24.71 -35.35
N ASP A 558 12.97 25.67 -35.81
CA ASP A 558 13.33 26.51 -36.96
C ASP A 558 12.39 27.73 -37.13
N ALA A 559 11.56 28.09 -36.14
CA ALA A 559 10.46 29.06 -36.38
C ALA A 559 10.28 30.22 -35.37
N VAL A 560 11.09 30.37 -34.31
CA VAL A 560 10.93 31.50 -33.37
C VAL A 560 12.30 32.03 -32.92
N ASN A 561 12.56 33.32 -33.13
CA ASN A 561 13.74 33.99 -32.59
C ASN A 561 13.55 34.17 -31.07
N THR A 562 14.47 33.62 -30.27
CA THR A 562 14.42 33.53 -28.80
C THR A 562 14.48 34.87 -28.08
N ASP A 563 14.81 35.95 -28.78
CA ASP A 563 15.06 37.27 -28.20
C ASP A 563 13.77 38.10 -27.93
N ASN A 564 12.58 37.57 -28.23
CA ASN A 564 11.30 38.30 -28.07
C ASN A 564 10.38 37.75 -26.96
N LEU A 565 10.86 36.86 -26.08
CA LEU A 565 10.10 36.38 -24.93
C LEU A 565 10.19 37.37 -23.77
N LEU A 566 9.20 38.27 -23.67
CA LEU A 566 8.99 39.10 -22.47
C LEU A 566 8.06 38.36 -21.50
N VAL A 567 8.61 37.90 -20.38
CA VAL A 567 7.85 37.34 -19.26
C VAL A 567 7.57 38.48 -18.27
N PHE A 568 6.32 38.88 -18.14
CA PHE A 568 5.88 39.76 -17.05
C PHE A 568 5.21 38.94 -15.96
N ALA A 569 5.64 39.14 -14.72
CA ALA A 569 5.02 38.55 -13.54
C ALA A 569 4.22 39.64 -12.83
N ASP A 570 2.92 39.41 -12.62
CA ASP A 570 2.19 40.09 -11.56
C ASP A 570 1.32 39.06 -10.82
N ALA A 571 1.02 39.37 -9.55
CA ALA A 571 0.96 38.48 -8.40
C ALA A 571 0.15 37.17 -8.50
N TYR A 572 -0.63 36.93 -9.56
CA TYR A 572 -1.48 35.75 -9.69
C TYR A 572 -1.63 35.19 -11.12
N GLN A 573 -0.86 35.65 -12.13
CA GLN A 573 -0.99 35.17 -13.52
C GLN A 573 0.34 35.13 -14.30
N LEU A 574 0.47 34.19 -15.24
CA LEU A 574 1.55 34.12 -16.22
C LEU A 574 1.02 34.51 -17.61
N HIS A 575 1.61 35.52 -18.25
CA HIS A 575 1.27 35.93 -19.61
C HIS A 575 2.40 35.56 -20.56
N ALA A 576 2.11 34.79 -21.61
CA ALA A 576 3.05 34.50 -22.69
C ALA A 576 2.53 35.13 -23.99
N ALA A 577 3.26 36.09 -24.54
CA ALA A 577 2.94 36.71 -25.83
C ALA A 577 4.04 36.37 -26.85
N GLY A 578 3.68 35.65 -27.92
CA GLY A 578 4.53 35.41 -29.08
C GLY A 578 4.11 36.29 -30.25
N LEU A 579 5.01 37.12 -30.77
CA LEU A 579 4.75 37.94 -31.96
C LEU A 579 4.99 37.10 -33.23
N THR A 580 3.93 36.81 -33.98
CA THR A 580 4.09 36.24 -35.34
C THR A 580 4.40 37.37 -36.32
N VAL A 581 5.62 37.39 -36.84
CA VAL A 581 6.02 38.37 -37.87
C VAL A 581 5.34 38.00 -39.18
N ARG A 582 4.38 38.82 -39.61
CA ARG A 582 3.84 38.82 -40.98
C ARG A 582 4.98 38.94 -41.99
N ARG A 583 5.23 37.90 -42.80
CA ARG A 583 5.56 38.07 -44.22
C ARG A 583 4.95 36.94 -45.04
N HIS A 584 4.26 37.33 -46.10
CA HIS A 584 3.75 36.47 -47.16
C HIS A 584 4.76 35.40 -47.58
N ARG A 585 4.37 34.13 -47.51
CA ARG A 585 4.67 33.10 -48.51
C ARG A 585 3.81 31.87 -48.23
N SER A 586 2.98 31.54 -49.23
CA SER A 586 2.32 30.26 -49.39
C SER A 586 3.37 29.15 -49.46
N VAL A 587 3.15 28.03 -48.77
CA VAL A 587 3.81 26.77 -49.11
C VAL A 587 2.72 25.71 -49.29
N HIS A 588 2.47 25.40 -50.57
CA HIS A 588 1.81 24.18 -51.01
C HIS A 588 2.76 22.98 -50.81
N GLY A 589 2.19 21.80 -50.50
CA GLY A 589 2.89 20.59 -50.01
C GLY A 589 3.54 19.68 -51.06
N CYS A 590 3.92 18.47 -50.65
CA CYS A 590 3.76 17.18 -51.36
C CYS A 590 4.30 16.00 -50.52
N GLU A 591 3.74 14.81 -50.73
CA GLU A 591 4.10 13.51 -50.12
C GLU A 591 5.50 13.01 -50.52
N ARG A 592 6.19 12.32 -49.58
CA ARG A 592 6.65 10.93 -49.71
C ARG A 592 6.97 10.34 -48.34
#